data_AF-A0A7X7QCM8-F1
#
_entry.id   AF-A0A7X7QCM8-F1
#
_cell.length_a   1.000
_cell.length_b   1.000
_cell.length_c   1.000
_cell.angle_alpha   90.00
_cell.angle_beta   90.00
_cell.angle_gamma   90.00
#
_symmetry.space_group_name_H-M   'P 1'
#
loop_
_entity.id
_entity.type
_entity.pdbx_description
1 polymer ?
#
loop_
_entity_poly.entity_id
_entity_poly.type
_entity_poly.pdbx_seq_one_letter_code
_entity_poly.pdbx_strand_id
1 'polypeptide(L)'
;MSSRALPHRLLRPACALAAVVLLSVPALQPLLGSELTCGYDNQLHLWRAIEADALLESGIFFSRWQPHMALGFGYPLHTFHPPGSALLAALIHRAGLNWEVAVNAVFALGTLLAALTMWLLVREWYGDLAGVVAGVVLTTMPFHTYVVYHRGSMSEALAWAFPPLILWGLIRWQLHRQRVGLVAAAGGLAAMLLTHDASTYLFLPMALTACLALAFAQRSKQALGHGVLALALGLGLAAFFWAASVLERSDVQFGRVTAYPYAASFVALD
;
A
#
# COMPACT_ATOMS: atom_id res chain seq x y z
N MET A 1 20.53 28.04 19.05
CA MET A 1 19.27 28.77 18.74
C MET A 1 18.13 28.01 19.37
N SER A 2 17.51 28.59 20.40
CA SER A 2 16.41 27.99 21.16
C SER A 2 15.13 28.03 20.33
N SER A 3 14.69 26.89 19.78
CA SER A 3 13.36 26.78 19.18
C SER A 3 12.34 26.70 20.31
N ARG A 4 11.56 27.77 20.48
CA ARG A 4 10.36 27.74 21.32
C ARG A 4 9.45 26.62 20.82
N ALA A 5 9.22 25.60 21.64
CA ALA A 5 8.24 24.56 21.37
C ALA A 5 6.85 25.22 21.30
N LEU A 6 6.21 25.15 20.13
CA LEU A 6 4.80 25.50 19.99
C LEU A 6 3.96 24.47 20.78
N PRO A 7 2.89 24.88 21.47
CA PRO A 7 2.05 23.95 22.23
C PRO A 7 1.21 23.10 21.26
N HIS A 8 1.76 21.96 20.81
CA HIS A 8 1.21 21.14 19.73
C HIS A 8 0.09 20.14 20.11
N ARG A 9 -0.70 20.39 21.17
CA ARG A 9 -1.78 19.47 21.58
C ARG A 9 -3.14 20.16 21.65
N LEU A 10 -3.66 20.54 20.48
CA LEU A 10 -5.05 21.03 20.36
C LEU A 10 -6.08 19.89 20.48
N LEU A 11 -5.69 18.64 20.21
CA LEU A 11 -6.55 17.46 20.26
C LEU A 11 -5.91 16.34 21.08
N ARG A 12 -6.71 15.61 21.86
CA ARG A 12 -6.27 14.34 22.47
C ARG A 12 -6.10 13.28 21.37
N PRO A 13 -5.12 12.36 21.47
CA PRO A 13 -4.88 11.35 20.43
C PRO A 13 -6.09 10.50 20.06
N ALA A 14 -6.93 10.15 21.05
CA ALA A 14 -8.17 9.41 20.81
C ALA A 14 -9.20 10.22 20.00
N CYS A 15 -9.32 11.53 20.29
CA CYS A 15 -10.19 12.42 19.53
C CYS A 15 -9.67 12.62 18.10
N ALA A 16 -8.36 12.71 17.92
CA ALA A 16 -7.75 12.81 16.60
C ALA A 16 -7.97 11.55 15.76
N LEU A 17 -7.80 10.37 16.36
CA LEU A 17 -8.10 9.09 15.72
C LEU A 17 -9.57 9.00 15.30
N ALA A 18 -10.49 9.32 16.22
CA ALA A 18 -11.93 9.34 15.92
C ALA A 18 -12.24 10.35 14.80
N ALA A 19 -11.61 11.52 14.80
CA ALA A 19 -11.78 12.51 13.75
C ALA A 19 -11.31 12.00 12.39
N VAL A 20 -10.17 11.32 12.28
CA VAL A 20 -9.71 10.73 11.00
C VAL A 20 -10.73 9.72 10.48
N VAL A 21 -11.23 8.84 11.35
CA VAL A 21 -12.23 7.83 10.95
C VAL A 21 -13.52 8.49 10.50
N LEU A 22 -14.08 9.38 11.31
CA LEU A 22 -15.38 10.04 11.03
C LEU A 22 -15.31 10.94 9.79
N LEU A 23 -14.23 11.70 9.62
CA LEU A 23 -14.07 12.58 8.47
C LEU A 23 -13.70 11.83 7.18
N SER A 24 -13.27 10.57 7.29
CA SER A 24 -13.08 9.70 6.11
C SER A 24 -14.39 9.06 5.63
N VAL A 25 -15.48 9.11 6.42
CA VAL A 25 -16.76 8.47 6.07
C VAL A 25 -17.29 8.88 4.69
N PRO A 26 -17.28 10.17 4.27
CA PRO A 26 -17.74 10.52 2.92
C PRO A 26 -16.95 9.81 1.80
N ALA A 27 -15.65 9.60 2.01
CA ALA A 27 -14.79 8.89 1.07
C ALA A 27 -14.86 7.37 1.22
N LEU A 28 -15.60 6.82 2.20
CA LEU A 28 -15.80 5.38 2.41
C LEU A 28 -17.22 4.95 2.09
N GLN A 29 -18.20 5.85 2.24
CA GLN A 29 -19.62 5.56 2.10
C GLN A 29 -19.98 4.90 0.76
N PRO A 30 -19.41 5.29 -0.40
CA PRO A 30 -19.74 4.62 -1.67
C PRO A 30 -19.26 3.16 -1.74
N LEU A 31 -18.29 2.78 -0.89
CA LEU A 31 -17.75 1.41 -0.80
C LEU A 31 -18.55 0.52 0.18
N LEU A 32 -19.57 1.06 0.86
CA LEU A 32 -20.38 0.28 1.80
C LEU A 32 -21.55 -0.46 1.11
N GLY A 33 -21.70 -0.30 -0.21
CA GLY A 33 -22.71 -0.98 -1.00
C GLY A 33 -22.34 -2.42 -1.35
N SER A 34 -23.33 -3.15 -1.85
CA SER A 34 -23.21 -4.53 -2.36
C SER A 34 -22.98 -4.61 -3.87
N GLU A 35 -22.55 -3.51 -4.48
CA GLU A 35 -22.22 -3.43 -5.91
C GLU A 35 -20.73 -3.11 -6.05
N LEU A 36 -20.05 -3.71 -7.03
CA LEU A 36 -18.67 -3.34 -7.34
C LEU A 36 -18.60 -1.89 -7.83
N THR A 37 -17.50 -1.20 -7.52
CA THR A 37 -17.27 0.12 -8.11
C THR A 37 -17.17 0.03 -9.65
N CYS A 38 -17.40 1.14 -10.37
CA CYS A 38 -17.45 1.14 -11.83
C CYS A 38 -16.07 1.14 -12.53
N GLY A 39 -15.01 0.67 -11.85
CA GLY A 39 -13.65 0.73 -12.34
C GLY A 39 -13.26 -0.37 -13.32
N TYR A 40 -12.43 0.00 -14.31
CA TYR A 40 -11.95 -0.91 -15.36
C TYR A 40 -11.17 -2.13 -14.81
N ASP A 41 -10.45 -1.95 -13.70
CA ASP A 41 -9.62 -3.00 -13.09
C ASP A 41 -10.42 -3.92 -12.13
N ASN A 42 -11.66 -3.58 -11.77
CA ASN A 42 -12.37 -4.28 -10.68
C ASN A 42 -12.67 -5.75 -10.99
N GLN A 43 -13.15 -6.04 -12.20
CA GLN A 43 -13.42 -7.42 -12.59
C GLN A 43 -12.14 -8.25 -12.53
N LEU A 44 -11.01 -7.69 -12.98
CA LEU A 44 -9.71 -8.36 -12.91
C LEU A 44 -9.33 -8.68 -11.45
N HIS A 45 -9.56 -7.74 -10.53
CA HIS A 45 -9.31 -7.96 -9.11
C HIS A 45 -10.24 -9.00 -8.49
N LEU A 46 -11.51 -9.03 -8.88
CA LEU A 46 -12.47 -10.05 -8.45
C LEU A 46 -12.02 -11.45 -8.88
N TRP A 47 -11.68 -11.65 -10.16
CA TRP A 47 -11.25 -12.97 -10.66
C TRP A 47 -10.00 -13.48 -9.94
N ARG A 48 -9.07 -12.59 -9.59
CA ARG A 48 -7.88 -12.93 -8.81
C ARG A 48 -8.23 -13.33 -7.37
N ALA A 49 -9.22 -12.70 -6.77
CA ALA A 49 -9.69 -13.04 -5.43
C ALA A 49 -10.42 -14.41 -5.41
N ILE A 50 -11.25 -14.69 -6.42
CA ILE A 50 -11.90 -16.00 -6.59
C ILE A 50 -10.84 -17.10 -6.74
N GLU A 51 -9.81 -16.88 -7.56
CA GLU A 51 -8.73 -17.84 -7.72
C GLU A 51 -7.93 -18.04 -6.43
N ALA A 52 -7.67 -16.96 -5.68
CA ALA A 52 -7.02 -17.06 -4.38
C ALA A 52 -7.85 -17.91 -3.39
N ASP A 53 -9.17 -17.78 -3.40
CA ASP A 53 -10.06 -18.59 -2.57
C ASP A 53 -10.06 -20.07 -2.98
N ALA A 54 -10.13 -20.38 -4.28
CA ALA A 54 -10.02 -21.75 -4.78
C ALA A 54 -8.70 -22.45 -4.35
N LEU A 55 -7.59 -21.70 -4.34
CA LEU A 55 -6.32 -22.18 -3.82
C LEU A 55 -6.37 -22.42 -2.30
N LEU A 56 -6.97 -21.51 -1.54
CA LEU A 56 -7.17 -21.67 -0.09
C LEU A 56 -8.03 -22.88 0.26
N GLU A 57 -9.11 -23.12 -0.49
CA GLU A 57 -9.94 -24.34 -0.35
C GLU A 57 -9.14 -25.62 -0.56
N SER A 58 -8.15 -25.57 -1.44
CA SER A 58 -7.23 -26.67 -1.72
C SER A 58 -6.05 -26.75 -0.73
N GLY A 59 -6.03 -25.92 0.32
CA GLY A 59 -4.95 -25.87 1.31
C GLY A 59 -3.66 -25.20 0.82
N ILE A 60 -3.72 -24.49 -0.32
CA ILE A 60 -2.57 -23.82 -0.94
C ILE A 60 -2.64 -22.32 -0.61
N PHE A 61 -1.79 -21.88 0.30
CA PHE A 61 -1.75 -20.47 0.71
C PHE A 61 -1.12 -19.54 -0.33
N PHE A 62 -0.16 -20.04 -1.09
CA PHE A 62 0.52 -19.28 -2.14
C PHE A 62 0.92 -20.21 -3.28
N SER A 63 0.60 -19.81 -4.51
CA SER A 63 1.03 -20.48 -5.73
C SER A 63 1.52 -19.43 -6.72
N ARG A 64 2.61 -19.70 -7.44
CA ARG A 64 3.00 -18.88 -8.60
C ARG A 64 2.12 -19.13 -9.83
N TRP A 65 1.48 -20.30 -9.88
CA TRP A 65 0.64 -20.76 -10.98
C TRP A 65 -0.82 -20.83 -10.56
N GLN A 66 -1.68 -20.17 -11.34
CA GLN A 66 -3.11 -20.03 -11.08
C GLN A 66 -3.85 -20.97 -12.03
N PRO A 67 -4.20 -22.20 -11.61
CA PRO A 67 -4.71 -23.24 -12.51
C PRO A 67 -6.01 -22.89 -13.23
N HIS A 68 -6.94 -22.13 -12.63
CA HIS A 68 -8.24 -21.86 -13.25
C HIS A 68 -8.23 -20.60 -14.14
N MET A 69 -7.18 -19.80 -14.05
CA MET A 69 -7.03 -18.63 -14.90
C MET A 69 -6.70 -19.01 -16.34
N ALA A 70 -6.84 -18.04 -17.26
CA ALA A 70 -6.65 -18.24 -18.69
C ALA A 70 -7.49 -19.42 -19.24
N LEU A 71 -8.80 -19.43 -18.93
CA LEU A 71 -9.74 -20.48 -19.37
C LEU A 71 -9.35 -21.90 -18.91
N GLY A 72 -8.66 -22.03 -17.77
CA GLY A 72 -8.21 -23.32 -17.23
C GLY A 72 -6.89 -23.84 -17.81
N PHE A 73 -6.22 -23.09 -18.69
CA PHE A 73 -4.86 -23.43 -19.13
C PHE A 73 -3.80 -23.10 -18.08
N GLY A 74 -4.17 -22.29 -17.09
CA GLY A 74 -3.28 -21.81 -16.05
C GLY A 74 -2.55 -20.52 -16.44
N TYR A 75 -2.20 -19.74 -15.43
CA TYR A 75 -1.54 -18.44 -15.61
C TYR A 75 -0.49 -18.20 -14.52
N PRO A 76 0.74 -17.76 -14.84
CA PRO A 76 1.79 -17.49 -13.84
C PRO A 76 1.61 -16.11 -13.19
N LEU A 77 0.42 -15.84 -12.61
CA LEU A 77 0.06 -14.52 -12.08
C LEU A 77 1.05 -14.06 -11.02
N HIS A 78 1.31 -14.90 -10.03
CA HIS A 78 2.10 -14.51 -8.86
C HIS A 78 3.61 -14.61 -9.05
N THR A 79 4.06 -14.94 -10.27
CA THR A 79 5.44 -14.65 -10.69
C THR A 79 5.66 -13.15 -10.87
N PHE A 80 4.67 -12.41 -11.40
CA PHE A 80 4.83 -10.98 -11.75
C PHE A 80 3.83 -10.05 -11.10
N HIS A 81 2.81 -10.56 -10.41
CA HIS A 81 1.78 -9.76 -9.75
C HIS A 81 1.63 -10.14 -8.27
N PRO A 82 1.67 -9.17 -7.35
CA PRO A 82 1.57 -9.46 -5.93
C PRO A 82 0.24 -10.13 -5.54
N PRO A 83 0.24 -11.04 -4.54
CA PRO A 83 -0.94 -11.81 -4.13
C PRO A 83 -1.82 -11.11 -3.07
N GLY A 84 -1.28 -10.15 -2.34
CA GLY A 84 -1.80 -9.72 -1.04
C GLY A 84 -3.20 -9.13 -1.07
N SER A 85 -3.54 -8.29 -2.05
CA SER A 85 -4.89 -7.73 -2.13
C SER A 85 -5.94 -8.77 -2.50
N ALA A 86 -5.62 -9.70 -3.41
CA ALA A 86 -6.52 -10.77 -3.83
C ALA A 86 -6.73 -11.77 -2.69
N LEU A 87 -5.66 -12.15 -1.99
CA LEU A 87 -5.72 -13.00 -0.82
C LEU A 87 -6.54 -12.34 0.31
N LEU A 88 -6.38 -11.05 0.54
CA LEU A 88 -7.17 -10.33 1.54
C LEU A 88 -8.66 -10.31 1.19
N ALA A 89 -9.02 -10.06 -0.07
CA ALA A 89 -10.42 -10.12 -0.52
C ALA A 89 -11.01 -11.53 -0.34
N ALA A 90 -10.26 -12.58 -0.70
CA ALA A 90 -10.67 -13.97 -0.46
C ALA A 90 -10.91 -14.26 1.03
N LEU A 91 -10.00 -13.84 1.91
CA LEU A 91 -10.16 -14.04 3.36
C LEU A 91 -11.39 -13.30 3.92
N ILE A 92 -11.69 -12.10 3.42
CA ILE A 92 -12.90 -11.35 3.79
C ILE A 92 -14.16 -12.07 3.27
N HIS A 93 -14.14 -12.61 2.06
CA HIS A 93 -15.23 -13.41 1.51
C HIS A 93 -15.51 -14.64 2.38
N ARG A 94 -14.46 -15.40 2.75
CA ARG A 94 -14.56 -16.58 3.63
C ARG A 94 -15.09 -16.27 5.03
N ALA A 95 -15.04 -15.00 5.47
CA ALA A 95 -15.67 -14.56 6.71
C ALA A 95 -17.20 -14.40 6.59
N GLY A 96 -17.79 -14.68 5.42
CA GLY A 96 -19.23 -14.72 5.17
C GLY A 96 -19.78 -13.53 4.36
N LEU A 97 -18.91 -12.64 3.85
CA LEU A 97 -19.33 -11.53 3.00
C LEU A 97 -19.42 -11.98 1.54
N ASN A 98 -20.35 -11.45 0.75
CA ASN A 98 -20.36 -11.70 -0.68
C ASN A 98 -19.12 -11.06 -1.37
N TRP A 99 -18.88 -11.44 -2.62
CA TRP A 99 -17.68 -11.03 -3.35
C TRP A 99 -17.58 -9.52 -3.54
N GLU A 100 -18.70 -8.88 -3.85
CA GLU A 100 -18.77 -7.44 -4.07
C GLU A 100 -18.39 -6.67 -2.81
N VAL A 101 -18.96 -7.05 -1.67
CA VAL A 101 -18.65 -6.45 -0.36
C VAL A 101 -17.21 -6.77 0.04
N ALA A 102 -16.70 -7.97 -0.22
CA ALA A 102 -15.33 -8.34 0.10
C ALA A 102 -14.29 -7.48 -0.66
N VAL A 103 -14.50 -7.28 -1.96
CA VAL A 103 -13.66 -6.41 -2.79
C VAL A 103 -13.76 -4.96 -2.33
N ASN A 104 -14.97 -4.44 -2.12
CA ASN A 104 -15.18 -3.07 -1.64
C ASN A 104 -14.56 -2.85 -0.25
N ALA A 105 -14.60 -3.86 0.63
CA ALA A 105 -13.97 -3.79 1.94
C ALA A 105 -12.45 -3.65 1.86
N VAL A 106 -11.79 -4.24 0.86
CA VAL A 106 -10.35 -4.03 0.64
C VAL A 106 -10.05 -2.59 0.22
N PHE A 107 -10.86 -2.01 -0.68
CA PHE A 107 -10.74 -0.59 -1.02
C PHE A 107 -10.95 0.29 0.22
N ALA A 108 -12.01 0.04 1.00
CA ALA A 108 -12.34 0.82 2.18
C ALA A 108 -11.23 0.73 3.23
N LEU A 109 -10.69 -0.47 3.45
CA LEU A 109 -9.56 -0.68 4.35
C LEU A 109 -8.32 0.05 3.86
N GLY A 110 -8.01 -0.03 2.56
CA GLY A 110 -6.89 0.69 1.95
C GLY A 110 -6.97 2.20 2.17
N THR A 111 -8.12 2.80 1.83
CA THR A 111 -8.40 4.23 2.02
C THR A 111 -8.29 4.64 3.49
N LEU A 112 -8.89 3.87 4.41
CA LEU A 112 -8.84 4.18 5.83
C LEU A 112 -7.43 4.04 6.40
N LEU A 113 -6.71 2.97 6.07
CA LEU A 113 -5.34 2.76 6.52
C LEU A 113 -4.40 3.83 5.96
N ALA A 114 -4.60 4.27 4.72
CA ALA A 114 -3.88 5.41 4.14
C ALA A 114 -4.09 6.70 4.97
N ALA A 115 -5.34 7.01 5.33
CA ALA A 115 -5.65 8.16 6.18
C ALA A 115 -4.96 8.07 7.56
N LEU A 116 -5.07 6.91 8.21
CA LEU A 116 -4.53 6.66 9.55
C LEU A 116 -3.01 6.73 9.59
N THR A 117 -2.34 6.10 8.63
CA THR A 117 -0.88 6.07 8.56
C THR A 117 -0.31 7.42 8.17
N MET A 118 -1.01 8.19 7.33
CA MET A 118 -0.66 9.59 7.05
C MET A 118 -0.82 10.48 8.29
N TRP A 119 -1.90 10.31 9.06
CA TRP A 119 -2.04 11.00 10.35
C TRP A 119 -0.89 10.65 11.30
N LEU A 120 -0.52 9.37 11.43
CA LEU A 120 0.61 8.92 12.24
C LEU A 120 1.93 9.56 11.80
N LEU A 121 2.17 9.69 10.50
CA LEU A 121 3.37 10.31 9.98
C LEU A 121 3.42 11.82 10.29
N VAL A 122 2.39 12.57 9.87
CA VAL A 122 2.40 14.05 9.91
C VAL A 122 2.34 14.58 11.34
N ARG A 123 1.67 13.87 12.25
CA ARG A 123 1.58 14.30 13.65
C ARG A 123 2.93 14.34 14.38
N GLU A 124 3.94 13.62 13.90
CA GLU A 124 5.29 13.61 14.51
C GLU A 124 5.95 15.00 14.45
N TRP A 125 5.64 15.81 13.42
CA TRP A 125 6.24 17.14 13.25
C TRP A 125 5.29 18.29 13.53
N TYR A 126 4.00 18.14 13.19
CA TYR A 126 3.05 19.26 13.18
C TYR A 126 1.89 19.11 14.18
N GLY A 127 1.87 18.02 14.94
CA GLY A 127 0.84 17.73 15.93
C GLY A 127 -0.44 17.12 15.35
N ASP A 128 -1.37 16.77 16.25
CA ASP A 128 -2.53 15.94 15.92
C ASP A 128 -3.45 16.56 14.86
N LEU A 129 -3.76 17.86 14.95
CA LEU A 129 -4.66 18.53 14.02
C LEU A 129 -4.14 18.49 12.58
N ALA A 130 -2.86 18.81 12.38
CA ALA A 130 -2.23 18.76 11.06
C ALA A 130 -2.22 17.33 10.51
N GLY A 131 -2.00 16.32 11.37
CA GLY A 131 -2.11 14.93 10.96
C GLY A 131 -3.52 14.54 10.53
N VAL A 132 -4.57 15.00 11.24
CA VAL A 132 -5.96 14.71 10.86
C VAL A 132 -6.24 15.30 9.48
N VAL A 133 -5.87 16.56 9.28
CA VAL A 133 -6.03 17.23 7.98
C VAL A 133 -5.30 16.46 6.88
N ALA A 134 -4.04 16.08 7.09
CA ALA A 134 -3.28 15.32 6.10
C ALA A 134 -3.90 13.95 5.78
N GLY A 135 -4.38 13.23 6.78
CA GLY A 135 -5.06 11.95 6.59
C GLY A 135 -6.34 12.07 5.78
N VAL A 136 -7.19 13.06 6.09
CA VAL A 136 -8.46 13.30 5.38
C VAL A 136 -8.23 13.84 3.97
N VAL A 137 -7.23 14.69 3.77
CA VAL A 137 -6.86 15.17 2.43
C VAL A 137 -6.39 14.01 1.56
N LEU A 138 -5.67 13.03 2.11
CA LEU A 138 -5.24 11.86 1.35
C LEU A 138 -6.42 11.06 0.81
N THR A 139 -7.49 10.85 1.60
CA THR A 139 -8.68 10.08 1.16
C THR A 139 -9.46 10.76 0.04
N THR A 140 -9.31 12.07 -0.09
CA THR A 140 -10.00 12.93 -1.06
C THR A 140 -9.08 13.47 -2.16
N MET A 141 -7.80 13.07 -2.14
CA MET A 141 -6.83 13.50 -3.14
C MET A 141 -7.25 12.99 -4.53
N PRO A 142 -7.30 13.85 -5.57
CA PRO A 142 -7.87 13.47 -6.87
C PRO A 142 -7.31 12.16 -7.44
N PHE A 143 -6.01 11.93 -7.32
CA PHE A 143 -5.38 10.69 -7.78
C PHE A 143 -5.81 9.46 -6.97
N HIS A 144 -5.93 9.57 -5.64
CA HIS A 144 -6.37 8.46 -4.81
C HIS A 144 -7.85 8.13 -5.07
N THR A 145 -8.70 9.16 -5.19
CA THR A 145 -10.11 9.00 -5.58
C THR A 145 -10.23 8.38 -6.97
N TYR A 146 -9.38 8.78 -7.94
CA TYR A 146 -9.32 8.15 -9.26
C TYR A 146 -8.97 6.66 -9.17
N VAL A 147 -7.94 6.30 -8.39
CA VAL A 147 -7.52 4.90 -8.20
C VAL A 147 -8.64 4.04 -7.63
N VAL A 148 -9.36 4.56 -6.63
CA VAL A 148 -10.43 3.83 -5.92
C VAL A 148 -11.71 3.73 -6.76
N TYR A 149 -12.17 4.84 -7.34
CA TYR A 149 -13.53 4.94 -7.89
C TYR A 149 -13.63 4.90 -9.41
N HIS A 150 -12.57 5.27 -10.12
CA HIS A 150 -12.60 5.35 -11.58
C HIS A 150 -11.75 4.27 -12.24
N ARG A 151 -10.51 4.09 -11.78
CA ARG A 151 -9.65 3.00 -12.22
C ARG A 151 -10.11 1.66 -11.62
N GLY A 152 -10.43 1.66 -10.33
CA GLY A 152 -10.77 0.44 -9.59
C GLY A 152 -9.54 -0.46 -9.35
N SER A 153 -8.37 0.13 -9.11
CA SER A 153 -7.18 -0.66 -8.79
C SER A 153 -7.12 -0.96 -7.31
N MET A 154 -7.66 -2.12 -6.92
CA MET A 154 -7.74 -2.57 -5.52
C MET A 154 -6.36 -2.72 -4.89
N SER A 155 -5.41 -3.26 -5.66
CA SER A 155 -4.02 -3.42 -5.24
C SER A 155 -3.36 -2.06 -4.98
N GLU A 156 -3.47 -1.10 -5.90
CA GLU A 156 -2.87 0.22 -5.72
C GLU A 156 -3.54 1.00 -4.58
N ALA A 157 -4.87 0.94 -4.46
CA ALA A 157 -5.61 1.61 -3.39
C ALA A 157 -5.14 1.18 -2.00
N LEU A 158 -4.96 -0.13 -1.78
CA LEU A 158 -4.41 -0.65 -0.52
C LEU A 158 -2.95 -0.26 -0.32
N ALA A 159 -2.15 -0.19 -1.40
CA ALA A 159 -0.74 0.15 -1.31
C ALA A 159 -0.48 1.57 -0.78
N TRP A 160 -1.41 2.50 -0.93
CA TRP A 160 -1.31 3.87 -0.39
C TRP A 160 -1.22 3.92 1.15
N ALA A 161 -1.60 2.85 1.85
CA ALA A 161 -1.41 2.73 3.30
C ALA A 161 0.05 2.64 3.75
N PHE A 162 0.94 2.16 2.89
CA PHE A 162 2.27 1.74 3.32
C PHE A 162 3.36 2.81 3.24
N PRO A 163 3.43 3.70 2.23
CA PRO A 163 4.46 4.74 2.19
C PRO A 163 4.54 5.58 3.47
N PRO A 164 3.44 6.15 4.01
CA PRO A 164 3.52 6.90 5.26
C PRO A 164 3.85 6.01 6.47
N LEU A 165 3.38 4.77 6.51
CA LEU A 165 3.72 3.81 7.57
C LEU A 165 5.22 3.47 7.59
N ILE A 166 5.82 3.29 6.41
CA ILE A 166 7.25 3.01 6.26
C ILE A 166 8.07 4.19 6.77
N LEU A 167 7.75 5.41 6.33
CA LEU A 167 8.44 6.62 6.78
C LEU A 167 8.29 6.83 8.29
N TRP A 168 7.08 6.67 8.82
CA TRP A 168 6.83 6.74 10.26
C TRP A 168 7.65 5.68 11.01
N GLY A 169 7.66 4.44 10.52
CA GLY A 169 8.44 3.35 11.09
C GLY A 169 9.94 3.64 11.13
N LEU A 170 10.49 4.18 10.04
CA LEU A 170 11.90 4.59 9.96
C LEU A 170 12.23 5.66 10.99
N ILE A 171 11.37 6.67 11.19
CA ILE A 171 11.56 7.69 12.23
C ILE A 171 11.60 7.04 13.62
N ARG A 172 10.60 6.22 13.95
CA ARG A 172 10.50 5.56 15.27
C ARG A 172 11.65 4.60 15.54
N TRP A 173 12.16 3.93 14.52
CA TRP A 173 13.26 2.98 14.66
C TRP A 173 14.64 3.65 14.65
N GLN A 174 14.93 4.49 13.65
CA GLN A 174 16.25 5.11 13.50
C GLN A 174 16.52 6.18 14.55
N LEU A 175 15.53 6.99 14.91
CA LEU A 175 15.70 8.09 15.86
C LEU A 175 15.42 7.66 17.30
N HIS A 176 14.40 6.84 17.51
CA HIS A 176 13.90 6.52 18.87
C HIS A 176 14.14 5.07 19.29
N ARG A 177 14.68 4.21 18.41
CA ARG A 177 14.95 2.78 18.67
C ARG A 177 13.74 1.98 19.16
N GLN A 178 12.55 2.40 18.76
CA GLN A 178 11.33 1.74 19.19
C GLN A 178 11.02 0.58 18.24
N ARG A 179 10.84 -0.63 18.79
CA ARG A 179 10.57 -1.84 18.01
C ARG A 179 9.32 -1.75 17.15
N VAL A 180 8.31 -0.99 17.58
CA VAL A 180 7.12 -0.70 16.75
C VAL A 180 7.49 -0.04 15.43
N GLY A 181 8.54 0.80 15.42
CA GLY A 181 9.04 1.41 14.20
C GLY A 181 9.67 0.41 13.24
N LEU A 182 10.43 -0.55 13.78
CA LEU A 182 11.02 -1.63 12.98
C LEU A 182 9.93 -2.47 12.32
N VAL A 183 8.92 -2.87 13.10
CA VAL A 183 7.78 -3.65 12.61
C VAL A 183 7.00 -2.85 11.56
N ALA A 184 6.75 -1.57 11.79
CA ALA A 184 6.05 -0.71 10.83
C ALA A 184 6.83 -0.52 9.53
N ALA A 185 8.14 -0.27 9.59
CA ALA A 185 8.97 -0.08 8.39
C ALA A 185 9.17 -1.37 7.60
N ALA A 186 9.60 -2.45 8.27
CA ALA A 186 9.83 -3.73 7.62
C ALA A 186 8.52 -4.37 7.14
N GLY A 187 7.51 -4.42 8.01
CA GLY A 187 6.19 -4.96 7.70
C GLY A 187 5.45 -4.12 6.66
N GLY A 188 5.55 -2.79 6.73
CA GLY A 188 4.96 -1.90 5.73
C GLY A 188 5.58 -2.09 4.34
N LEU A 189 6.92 -2.20 4.25
CA LEU A 189 7.60 -2.46 2.97
C LEU A 189 7.25 -3.85 2.41
N ALA A 190 7.24 -4.88 3.26
CA ALA A 190 6.83 -6.22 2.85
C ALA A 190 5.38 -6.26 2.38
N ALA A 191 4.46 -5.65 3.13
CA ALA A 191 3.06 -5.56 2.77
C ALA A 191 2.87 -4.79 1.45
N MET A 192 3.59 -3.70 1.25
CA MET A 192 3.55 -2.93 0.01
C MET A 192 4.02 -3.77 -1.20
N LEU A 193 5.13 -4.51 -1.07
CA LEU A 193 5.60 -5.43 -2.10
C LEU A 193 4.58 -6.52 -2.41
N LEU A 194 3.95 -7.06 -1.38
CA LEU A 194 2.94 -8.11 -1.52
C LEU A 194 1.58 -7.57 -1.97
N THR A 195 1.35 -6.26 -1.94
CA THR A 195 0.11 -5.64 -2.39
C THR A 195 0.24 -5.04 -3.80
N HIS A 196 1.26 -4.22 -4.05
CA HIS A 196 1.49 -3.54 -5.32
C HIS A 196 2.98 -3.19 -5.49
N ASP A 197 3.70 -4.04 -6.23
CA ASP A 197 5.15 -3.95 -6.44
C ASP A 197 5.52 -2.71 -7.27
N ALA A 198 4.74 -2.35 -8.29
CA ALA A 198 4.94 -1.13 -9.07
C ALA A 198 4.95 0.12 -8.18
N SER A 199 4.03 0.22 -7.22
CA SER A 199 4.05 1.31 -6.24
C SER A 199 5.27 1.20 -5.34
N THR A 200 5.67 0.00 -4.94
CA THR A 200 6.88 -0.17 -4.13
C THR A 200 8.11 0.36 -4.85
N TYR A 201 8.31 -0.01 -6.12
CA TYR A 201 9.44 0.49 -6.91
C TYR A 201 9.43 2.02 -7.04
N LEU A 202 8.24 2.64 -7.17
CA LEU A 202 8.10 4.09 -7.21
C LEU A 202 8.45 4.76 -5.87
N PHE A 203 8.05 4.17 -4.74
CA PHE A 203 8.24 4.75 -3.40
C PHE A 203 9.54 4.31 -2.70
N LEU A 204 10.23 3.27 -3.18
CA LEU A 204 11.47 2.79 -2.59
C LEU A 204 12.59 3.85 -2.57
N PRO A 205 12.81 4.66 -3.63
CA PRO A 205 13.75 5.78 -3.57
C PRO A 205 13.44 6.78 -2.47
N MET A 206 12.16 7.03 -2.19
CA MET A 206 11.74 7.91 -1.09
C MET A 206 12.10 7.31 0.28
N ALA A 207 11.85 6.01 0.49
CA ALA A 207 12.22 5.32 1.72
C ALA A 207 13.75 5.28 1.95
N LEU A 208 14.52 5.04 0.88
CA LEU A 208 15.99 5.08 0.91
C LEU A 208 16.50 6.49 1.24
N THR A 209 15.93 7.51 0.60
CA THR A 209 16.29 8.91 0.85
C THR A 209 15.98 9.30 2.30
N ALA A 210 14.82 8.90 2.83
CA ALA A 210 14.47 9.13 4.23
C ALA A 210 15.45 8.41 5.18
N CYS A 211 15.80 7.16 4.90
CA CYS A 211 16.78 6.40 5.69
C CYS A 211 18.13 7.12 5.76
N LEU A 212 18.64 7.60 4.62
CA LEU A 212 19.88 8.34 4.52
C LEU A 212 19.80 9.72 5.20
N ALA A 213 18.72 10.46 4.97
CA ALA A 213 18.51 11.79 5.55
C ALA A 213 18.44 11.74 7.08
N LEU A 214 17.72 10.77 7.65
CA LEU A 214 17.63 10.56 9.10
C LEU A 214 18.99 10.22 9.72
N ALA A 215 19.76 9.34 9.07
CA ALA A 215 21.10 8.97 9.52
C ALA A 215 22.08 10.14 9.43
N PHE A 216 22.01 10.93 8.35
CA PHE A 216 22.81 12.12 8.15
C PHE A 216 22.49 13.20 9.19
N ALA A 217 21.20 13.46 9.44
CA ALA A 217 20.75 14.42 10.45
C ALA A 217 21.25 14.05 11.86
N GLN A 218 21.28 12.75 12.19
CA GLN A 218 21.83 12.24 13.45
C GLN A 218 23.37 12.11 13.45
N ARG A 219 24.02 12.30 12.29
CA ARG A 219 25.46 12.02 12.08
C ARG A 219 25.88 10.65 12.63
N SER A 220 25.02 9.63 12.46
CA SER A 220 25.17 8.34 13.12
C SER A 220 25.12 7.16 12.14
N LYS A 221 26.24 6.42 12.06
CA LYS A 221 26.31 5.15 11.33
C LYS A 221 25.38 4.09 11.93
N GLN A 222 25.11 4.17 13.23
CA GLN A 222 24.18 3.25 13.88
C GLN A 222 22.73 3.52 13.44
N ALA A 223 22.34 4.79 13.30
CA ALA A 223 21.03 5.14 12.76
C ALA A 223 20.88 4.68 11.30
N LEU A 224 21.95 4.76 10.49
CA LEU A 224 21.96 4.17 9.15
C LEU A 224 21.76 2.65 9.21
N GLY A 225 22.53 1.95 10.05
CA GLY A 225 22.41 0.50 10.22
C GLY A 225 21.00 0.05 10.62
N HIS A 226 20.32 0.80 11.48
CA HIS A 226 18.92 0.53 11.83
C HIS A 226 17.97 0.66 10.64
N GLY A 227 18.11 1.72 9.84
CA GLY A 227 17.28 1.94 8.65
C GLY A 227 17.51 0.87 7.59
N VAL A 228 18.79 0.55 7.32
CA VAL A 228 19.17 -0.54 6.41
C VAL A 228 18.61 -1.88 6.89
N LEU A 229 18.70 -2.18 8.19
CA LEU A 229 18.12 -3.40 8.76
C LEU A 229 16.60 -3.46 8.52
N ALA A 230 15.87 -2.38 8.77
CA ALA A 230 14.42 -2.36 8.58
C ALA A 230 14.02 -2.60 7.11
N LEU A 231 14.67 -1.92 6.17
CA LEU A 231 14.39 -2.09 4.74
C LEU A 231 14.82 -3.47 4.23
N ALA A 232 15.98 -3.97 4.67
CA ALA A 232 16.45 -5.31 4.32
C ALA A 232 15.51 -6.40 4.84
N LEU A 233 14.99 -6.26 6.06
CA LEU A 233 13.97 -7.18 6.58
C LEU A 233 12.68 -7.12 5.77
N GLY A 234 12.21 -5.93 5.38
CA GLY A 234 11.02 -5.80 4.53
C GLY A 234 11.18 -6.47 3.17
N LEU A 235 12.33 -6.26 2.51
CA LEU A 235 12.67 -6.95 1.27
C LEU A 235 12.77 -8.47 1.47
N GLY A 236 13.41 -8.92 2.56
CA GLY A 236 13.56 -10.34 2.88
C GLY A 236 12.23 -11.05 3.13
N LEU A 237 11.30 -10.41 3.86
CA LEU A 237 9.97 -10.96 4.16
C LEU A 237 9.12 -11.21 2.90
N ALA A 238 9.29 -10.37 1.87
CA ALA A 238 8.57 -10.51 0.60
C ALA A 238 9.40 -11.22 -0.49
N ALA A 239 10.61 -11.71 -0.19
CA ALA A 239 11.53 -12.27 -1.17
C ALA A 239 10.97 -13.49 -1.91
N PHE A 240 10.10 -14.27 -1.26
CA PHE A 240 9.42 -15.40 -1.88
C PHE A 240 8.54 -14.99 -3.08
N PHE A 241 8.15 -13.72 -3.17
CA PHE A 241 7.40 -13.15 -4.28
C PHE A 241 8.34 -12.40 -5.25
N TRP A 242 8.95 -11.29 -4.80
CA TRP A 242 9.60 -10.35 -5.73
C TRP A 242 10.90 -10.90 -6.34
N ALA A 243 11.59 -11.86 -5.69
CA ALA A 243 12.84 -12.37 -6.24
C ALA A 243 12.62 -13.09 -7.58
N ALA A 244 11.51 -13.85 -7.69
CA ALA A 244 11.15 -14.53 -8.94
C ALA A 244 10.84 -13.54 -10.06
N SER A 245 10.09 -12.46 -9.76
CA SER A 245 9.73 -11.45 -10.77
C SER A 245 10.94 -10.76 -11.39
N VAL A 246 12.04 -10.63 -10.62
CA VAL A 246 13.31 -10.08 -11.10
C VAL A 246 14.12 -11.11 -11.88
N LEU A 247 14.25 -12.33 -11.36
CA LEU A 247 15.06 -13.39 -11.96
C LEU A 247 14.47 -13.90 -13.28
N GLU A 248 13.15 -13.98 -13.38
CA GLU A 248 12.41 -14.47 -14.56
C GLU A 248 12.00 -13.33 -15.51
N ARG A 249 12.45 -12.08 -15.25
CA ARG A 249 12.09 -10.91 -16.06
C ARG A 249 12.51 -11.06 -17.53
N SER A 250 13.62 -11.75 -17.80
CA SER A 250 14.11 -12.01 -19.16
C SER A 250 13.17 -12.90 -19.98
N ASP A 251 12.30 -13.65 -19.31
CA ASP A 251 11.46 -14.68 -19.93
C ASP A 251 10.14 -14.10 -20.46
N VAL A 252 9.89 -12.81 -20.20
CA VAL A 252 8.70 -12.08 -20.64
C VAL A 252 9.04 -10.85 -21.47
N GLN A 253 8.08 -10.38 -22.26
CA GLN A 253 8.23 -9.21 -23.12
C GLN A 253 8.09 -7.88 -22.35
N PHE A 254 8.80 -7.74 -21.22
CA PHE A 254 8.69 -6.57 -20.34
C PHE A 254 8.94 -5.25 -21.07
N GLY A 255 9.86 -5.23 -22.05
CA GLY A 255 10.18 -4.05 -22.85
C GLY A 255 9.00 -3.45 -23.63
N ARG A 256 7.94 -4.23 -23.89
CA ARG A 256 6.71 -3.71 -24.52
C ARG A 256 5.95 -2.75 -23.62
N VAL A 257 6.01 -2.92 -22.30
CA VAL A 257 5.36 -2.02 -21.33
C VAL A 257 5.98 -0.63 -21.40
N THR A 258 7.30 -0.54 -21.59
CA THR A 258 8.05 0.72 -21.66
C THR A 258 8.08 1.34 -23.06
N ALA A 259 7.67 0.60 -24.10
CA ALA A 259 7.69 1.05 -25.49
C ALA A 259 6.40 1.80 -25.90
N TYR A 260 5.43 1.97 -25.00
CA TYR A 260 4.20 2.70 -25.31
C TYR A 260 4.50 4.19 -25.56
N PRO A 261 4.13 4.75 -26.72
CA PRO A 261 4.40 6.15 -27.04
C PRO A 261 3.45 7.04 -26.24
N TYR A 262 3.84 7.38 -25.00
CA TYR A 262 3.02 8.19 -24.08
C TYR A 262 2.56 9.52 -24.69
N ALA A 263 3.39 10.13 -25.55
CA ALA A 263 3.03 11.34 -26.29
C ALA A 263 1.80 11.16 -27.19
N ALA A 264 1.54 9.94 -27.68
CA ALA A 264 0.38 9.63 -28.52
C ALA A 264 -0.94 9.54 -27.72
N SER A 265 -0.90 9.58 -26.39
CA SER A 265 -2.11 9.66 -25.55
C SER A 265 -2.67 11.08 -25.43
N PHE A 266 -1.94 12.08 -25.93
CA PHE A 266 -2.37 13.48 -25.93
C PHE A 266 -2.69 13.93 -27.35
N VAL A 267 -3.72 14.76 -27.48
CA VAL A 267 -3.98 15.48 -28.72
C VAL A 267 -2.80 16.42 -28.95
N ALA A 268 -2.09 16.28 -30.06
CA ALA A 268 -1.08 17.25 -30.46
C ALA A 268 -1.76 18.61 -30.65
N LEU A 269 -1.14 19.67 -30.13
CA LEU A 269 -1.56 21.04 -30.39
C LEU A 269 -0.73 21.54 -31.57
N ASP A 270 -1.05 21.08 -32.76
CA ASP A 270 -0.58 21.59 -34.04
C ASP A 270 -1.43 22.76 -34.56
#